data_AF-A0A852USA8-F1
#
_entry.id   AF-A0A852USA8-F1
#
_cell.length_a   1.000
_cell.length_b   1.000
_cell.length_c   1.000
_cell.angle_alpha   90.00
_cell.angle_beta   90.00
_cell.angle_gamma   90.00
#
_symmetry.space_group_name_H-M   'P 1'
#
loop_
_entity.id
_entity.type
_entity.pdbx_description
1 polymer ?
#
loop_
_entity_poly.entity_id
_entity_poly.type
_entity_poly.pdbx_seq_one_letter_code
_entity_poly.pdbx_strand_id
1 'polypeptide(L)'
;MLRLITSRWVRLGLAAAAAAVIVVVIMRLRGRPAAPAAGPRPVSAPAPVSPPAPGPGPKSEGRWPPVPILGVPTADVLRHYESRTRLPRFLTAERPPRRPLDGPARRRLTRWGAVAAALVLLAAGAQALESGVFSGGAGARAVHAEKDRAQDVPDCEPGWGGVVTCTTLEESSADSFENPGGLEDDPAARAEATGDPYPAETGSPDGQGESAGPYGNSGVPDADCRPGTARPRVRAVPPRVTRAVNRQWTRIERWLRKNAPKTYETLAGPGRARTIAVAEAQMGLRFPNDLRASLLRHDGTVAAGRAWPFGPLDNGLMSVRGIRDTWRMLCGIDDTDDTADPSDPRSEWWDGRMIPFGADGSGDHLVADSLIRDIGEHDHEGSLGFEPGGVPVRSYYALLKATADALETGGTVGYWKPLAADGELRWDVQDS
;
A
#
# COMPACT_ATOMS: atom_id res chain seq x y z
N MET A 1 24.55 -31.07 -17.28
CA MET A 1 24.64 -29.68 -17.80
C MET A 1 23.49 -28.82 -17.27
N LEU A 2 23.28 -28.78 -15.95
CA LEU A 2 22.15 -28.08 -15.32
C LEU A 2 22.57 -27.51 -13.94
N ARG A 3 23.76 -26.91 -13.89
CA ARG A 3 24.27 -26.14 -12.74
C ARG A 3 25.16 -24.99 -13.20
N LEU A 4 24.62 -24.13 -14.07
CA LEU A 4 25.32 -22.91 -14.52
C LEU A 4 24.41 -21.67 -14.61
N ILE A 5 23.23 -21.69 -13.98
CA ILE A 5 22.31 -20.54 -13.93
C ILE A 5 21.93 -20.19 -12.48
N THR A 6 22.91 -20.13 -11.58
CA THR A 6 22.75 -19.54 -10.25
C THR A 6 23.65 -18.33 -10.02
N SER A 7 24.40 -17.89 -11.04
CA SER A 7 25.17 -16.65 -10.97
C SER A 7 24.26 -15.45 -11.20
N ARG A 8 24.17 -14.57 -10.20
CA ARG A 8 23.49 -13.25 -10.28
C ARG A 8 23.95 -12.45 -11.51
N TRP A 9 25.21 -12.62 -11.93
CA TRP A 9 25.79 -11.98 -13.11
C TRP A 9 25.22 -12.51 -14.43
N VAL A 10 24.88 -13.80 -14.51
CA VAL A 10 24.21 -14.38 -15.68
C VAL A 10 22.77 -13.88 -15.78
N ARG A 11 22.08 -13.67 -14.64
CA ARG A 11 20.73 -13.10 -14.60
C ARG A 11 20.71 -11.62 -14.99
N LEU A 12 21.68 -10.83 -14.52
CA LEU A 12 21.86 -9.43 -14.93
C LEU A 12 22.21 -9.32 -16.42
N GLY A 13 23.07 -10.20 -16.93
CA GLY A 13 23.39 -10.27 -18.36
C GLY A 13 22.18 -10.63 -19.23
N LEU A 14 21.35 -11.59 -18.78
CA LEU A 14 20.10 -11.97 -19.46
C LEU A 14 19.04 -10.86 -19.39
N ALA A 15 18.92 -10.15 -18.26
CA ALA A 15 17.99 -9.03 -18.12
C ALA A 15 18.39 -7.84 -19.02
N ALA A 16 19.69 -7.52 -19.11
CA ALA A 16 20.20 -6.50 -20.01
C ALA A 16 20.01 -6.87 -21.48
N ALA A 17 20.22 -8.15 -21.84
CA ALA A 17 19.95 -8.65 -23.20
C ALA A 17 18.46 -8.61 -23.54
N ALA A 18 17.57 -8.95 -22.60
CA ALA A 18 16.12 -8.85 -22.77
C ALA A 18 15.66 -7.40 -22.96
N ALA A 19 16.19 -6.45 -22.17
CA ALA A 19 15.92 -5.03 -22.33
C ALA A 19 16.40 -4.51 -23.70
N ALA A 20 17.57 -4.93 -24.17
CA ALA A 20 18.08 -4.57 -25.49
C ALA A 20 17.18 -5.13 -26.63
N VAL A 21 16.71 -6.37 -26.51
CA VAL A 21 15.78 -6.97 -27.49
C VAL A 21 14.44 -6.22 -27.49
N ILE A 22 13.91 -5.84 -26.33
CA ILE A 22 12.67 -5.07 -26.22
C ILE A 22 12.82 -3.69 -26.90
N VAL A 23 13.95 -3.01 -26.69
CA VAL A 23 14.24 -1.72 -27.36
C VAL A 23 14.35 -1.89 -28.88
N VAL A 24 15.02 -2.94 -29.36
CA VAL A 24 15.12 -3.25 -30.81
C VAL A 24 13.75 -3.58 -31.42
N VAL A 25 12.90 -4.32 -30.70
CA VAL A 25 11.54 -4.65 -31.11
C VAL A 25 10.66 -3.39 -31.15
N ILE A 26 10.73 -2.52 -30.15
CA ILE A 26 10.01 -1.24 -30.12
C ILE A 26 10.48 -0.32 -31.26
N MET A 27 11.78 -0.31 -31.58
CA MET A 27 12.32 0.44 -32.72
C MET A 27 11.86 -0.13 -34.07
N ARG A 28 11.81 -1.46 -34.23
CA ARG A 28 11.30 -2.10 -35.46
C ARG A 28 9.78 -1.93 -35.63
N LEU A 29 9.02 -1.95 -34.54
CA LEU A 29 7.57 -1.69 -34.54
C LEU A 29 7.25 -0.22 -34.89
N ARG A 30 8.14 0.72 -34.52
CA ARG A 30 8.04 2.14 -34.89
C ARG A 30 8.54 2.45 -36.31
N GLY A 31 9.23 1.50 -36.95
CA GLY A 31 9.84 1.67 -38.28
C GLY A 31 9.07 1.04 -39.45
N ARG A 32 7.94 0.36 -39.20
CA ARG A 32 7.13 -0.21 -40.29
C ARG A 32 6.20 0.84 -40.91
N PRO A 33 6.36 1.22 -42.19
CA PRO A 33 5.30 1.91 -42.91
C PRO A 33 4.10 0.96 -43.05
N ALA A 34 2.92 1.45 -42.72
CA ALA A 34 1.68 0.70 -42.87
C ALA A 34 1.43 0.40 -44.35
N ALA A 35 1.20 -0.87 -44.68
CA ALA A 35 0.66 -1.27 -45.98
C ALA A 35 -0.74 -0.63 -46.16
N PRO A 36 -1.09 -0.15 -47.36
CA PRO A 36 -2.38 0.49 -47.58
C PRO A 36 -3.52 -0.52 -47.43
N ALA A 37 -4.45 -0.23 -46.52
CA ALA A 37 -5.67 -0.99 -46.33
C ALA A 37 -6.52 -0.92 -47.61
N ALA A 38 -6.90 -2.09 -48.13
CA ALA A 38 -7.86 -2.23 -49.22
C ALA A 38 -9.22 -1.66 -48.78
N GLY A 39 -9.76 -0.74 -49.58
CA GLY A 39 -11.07 -0.12 -49.34
C GLY A 39 -12.24 -1.10 -49.38
N PRO A 40 -13.39 -0.74 -48.79
CA PRO A 40 -14.55 -1.61 -48.72
C PRO A 40 -15.19 -1.81 -50.10
N ARG A 41 -15.47 -3.08 -50.45
CA ARG A 41 -16.25 -3.46 -51.64
C ARG A 41 -17.75 -3.23 -51.41
N PRO A 42 -18.53 -2.90 -52.46
CA PRO A 42 -19.94 -2.60 -52.34
C PRO A 42 -20.83 -3.84 -52.19
N VAL A 43 -22.00 -3.56 -51.64
CA VAL A 43 -23.14 -4.39 -51.18
C VAL A 43 -23.65 -5.42 -52.19
N SER A 44 -24.15 -6.56 -51.69
CA SER A 44 -25.23 -7.33 -52.33
C SER A 44 -26.32 -7.64 -51.31
N ALA A 45 -27.53 -7.16 -51.59
CA ALA A 45 -28.72 -7.35 -50.77
C ALA A 45 -29.33 -8.75 -50.97
N PRO A 46 -29.89 -9.39 -49.93
CA PRO A 46 -30.71 -10.58 -50.12
C PRO A 46 -32.15 -10.21 -50.53
N ALA A 47 -32.72 -11.01 -51.43
CA ALA A 47 -34.04 -10.86 -52.04
C ALA A 47 -35.22 -10.99 -51.04
N PRO A 48 -36.40 -10.44 -51.36
CA PRO A 48 -37.55 -10.46 -50.45
C PRO A 48 -38.24 -11.84 -50.43
N VAL A 49 -38.46 -12.38 -49.23
CA VAL A 49 -39.27 -13.59 -49.01
C VAL A 49 -40.71 -13.17 -48.74
N SER A 50 -41.64 -13.64 -49.58
CA SER A 50 -43.09 -13.46 -49.38
C SER A 50 -43.62 -14.32 -48.22
N PRO A 51 -44.58 -13.85 -47.41
CA PRO A 51 -45.14 -14.62 -46.31
C PRO A 51 -46.22 -15.63 -46.78
N PRO A 52 -46.34 -16.81 -46.14
CA PRO A 52 -47.43 -17.74 -46.42
C PRO A 52 -48.76 -17.33 -45.74
N ALA A 53 -49.87 -17.73 -46.35
CA ALA A 53 -51.24 -17.47 -45.92
C ALA A 53 -51.61 -18.15 -44.57
N PRO A 54 -52.59 -17.60 -43.81
CA PRO A 54 -52.90 -18.07 -42.46
C PRO A 54 -53.83 -19.31 -42.47
N GLY A 55 -53.41 -20.38 -41.82
CA GLY A 55 -54.25 -21.51 -41.42
C GLY A 55 -54.95 -21.27 -40.07
N PRO A 56 -56.05 -21.99 -39.76
CA PRO A 56 -56.90 -21.70 -38.61
C PRO A 56 -56.24 -22.19 -37.31
N GLY A 57 -56.19 -21.31 -36.31
CA GLY A 57 -55.58 -21.62 -35.01
C GLY A 57 -56.46 -22.49 -34.10
N PRO A 58 -55.90 -22.86 -32.93
CA PRO A 58 -56.72 -23.06 -31.74
C PRO A 58 -56.23 -22.22 -30.55
N LYS A 59 -57.21 -21.47 -30.01
CA LYS A 59 -57.55 -21.19 -28.60
C LYS A 59 -56.44 -20.77 -27.62
N SER A 60 -56.57 -19.51 -27.24
CA SER A 60 -56.01 -18.80 -26.11
C SER A 60 -56.39 -19.36 -24.73
N GLU A 61 -55.40 -19.50 -23.84
CA GLU A 61 -55.55 -19.39 -22.40
C GLU A 61 -54.34 -18.63 -21.82
N GLY A 62 -54.55 -17.77 -20.81
CA GLY A 62 -53.47 -17.35 -19.90
C GLY A 62 -52.98 -15.89 -19.91
N ARG A 63 -53.90 -14.93 -20.02
CA ARG A 63 -53.79 -13.47 -19.78
C ARG A 63 -52.76 -13.00 -18.71
N TRP A 64 -51.70 -12.30 -19.14
CA TRP A 64 -50.83 -11.41 -18.34
C TRP A 64 -51.59 -10.09 -18.02
N PRO A 65 -51.36 -9.40 -16.87
CA PRO A 65 -52.26 -8.34 -16.39
C PRO A 65 -52.26 -7.06 -17.25
N PRO A 66 -53.31 -6.23 -17.15
CA PRO A 66 -53.47 -5.05 -18.00
C PRO A 66 -52.45 -3.97 -17.63
N VAL A 67 -51.81 -3.44 -18.68
CA VAL A 67 -51.13 -2.14 -18.85
C VAL A 67 -50.86 -1.30 -17.58
N PRO A 68 -49.61 -0.85 -17.35
CA PRO A 68 -49.32 0.23 -16.40
C PRO A 68 -50.15 1.48 -16.74
N ILE A 69 -50.67 2.15 -15.70
CA ILE A 69 -51.54 3.35 -15.74
C ILE A 69 -50.90 4.58 -16.42
N LEU A 70 -49.65 4.47 -16.87
CA LEU A 70 -48.99 5.49 -17.67
C LEU A 70 -49.18 5.14 -19.14
N GLY A 71 -50.08 5.87 -19.81
CA GLY A 71 -50.40 5.68 -21.22
C GLY A 71 -49.15 5.59 -22.10
N VAL A 72 -49.30 4.88 -23.22
CA VAL A 72 -48.21 4.72 -24.21
C VAL A 72 -47.72 6.12 -24.60
N PRO A 73 -46.42 6.45 -24.40
CA PRO A 73 -45.92 7.77 -24.73
C PRO A 73 -46.17 8.08 -26.20
N THR A 74 -46.89 9.16 -26.47
CA THR A 74 -47.08 9.67 -27.83
C THR A 74 -45.73 10.05 -28.44
N ALA A 75 -45.63 10.04 -29.77
CA ALA A 75 -44.39 10.39 -30.48
C ALA A 75 -43.86 11.78 -30.09
N ASP A 76 -44.73 12.70 -29.69
CA ASP A 76 -44.35 14.02 -29.15
C ASP A 76 -43.64 13.96 -27.79
N VAL A 77 -44.03 13.02 -26.92
CA VAL A 77 -43.37 12.81 -25.62
C VAL A 77 -41.98 12.23 -25.82
N LEU A 78 -41.82 11.30 -26.76
CA LEU A 78 -40.50 10.75 -27.11
C LEU A 78 -39.58 11.83 -27.70
N ARG A 79 -40.11 12.72 -28.56
CA ARG A 79 -39.37 13.88 -29.09
C ARG A 79 -38.90 14.85 -27.99
N HIS A 80 -39.63 14.96 -26.88
CA HIS A 80 -39.23 15.80 -25.75
C HIS A 80 -38.00 15.24 -25.03
N TYR A 81 -37.87 13.91 -24.93
CA TYR A 81 -36.72 13.23 -24.32
C TYR A 81 -35.53 13.03 -25.26
N GLU A 82 -35.69 13.21 -26.57
CA GLU A 82 -34.57 13.19 -27.54
C GLU A 82 -33.66 14.44 -27.47
N SER A 83 -33.99 15.41 -26.62
CA SER A 83 -33.17 16.63 -26.48
C SER A 83 -32.20 16.55 -25.29
N ARG A 84 -30.90 16.48 -25.63
CA ARG A 84 -29.69 16.72 -24.80
C ARG A 84 -29.07 15.53 -24.08
N THR A 85 -28.71 14.48 -24.82
CA THR A 85 -27.41 13.81 -24.58
C THR A 85 -26.30 14.63 -25.23
N ARG A 86 -25.78 15.65 -24.53
CA ARG A 86 -24.43 16.14 -24.84
C ARG A 86 -23.46 15.09 -24.33
N LEU A 87 -23.18 14.07 -25.13
CA LEU A 87 -21.97 13.29 -24.97
C LEU A 87 -20.80 14.29 -25.03
N PRO A 88 -19.95 14.38 -24.01
CA PRO A 88 -18.85 15.32 -24.04
C PRO A 88 -17.89 14.94 -25.17
N ARG A 89 -17.46 15.95 -25.92
CA ARG A 89 -16.71 15.85 -27.20
C ARG A 89 -15.41 15.05 -27.12
N PHE A 90 -14.93 14.70 -25.92
CA PHE A 90 -13.74 13.88 -25.72
C PHE A 90 -13.99 12.37 -25.86
N LEU A 91 -15.25 11.91 -25.85
CA LEU A 91 -15.60 10.49 -26.04
C LEU A 91 -15.79 10.09 -27.52
N THR A 92 -15.87 11.07 -28.44
CA THR A 92 -16.14 10.82 -29.87
C THR A 92 -15.10 11.42 -30.81
N ALA A 93 -14.05 12.05 -30.29
CA ALA A 93 -12.95 12.56 -31.13
C ALA A 93 -11.91 11.46 -31.35
N GLU A 94 -11.88 10.89 -32.56
CA GLU A 94 -10.66 10.25 -33.06
C GLU A 94 -9.51 11.25 -32.92
N ARG A 95 -8.49 10.87 -32.15
CA ARG A 95 -7.28 11.68 -31.97
C ARG A 95 -6.64 11.90 -33.36
N PRO A 96 -6.40 13.14 -33.81
CA PRO A 96 -5.62 13.34 -35.03
C PRO A 96 -4.21 12.77 -34.81
N PRO A 97 -3.60 12.16 -35.85
CA PRO A 97 -2.26 11.61 -35.76
C PRO A 97 -1.29 12.71 -35.30
N ARG A 98 -0.51 12.41 -34.25
CA ARG A 98 0.46 13.35 -33.70
C ARG A 98 1.46 13.76 -34.79
N ARG A 99 1.68 15.07 -34.91
CA ARG A 99 2.64 15.64 -35.85
C ARG A 99 4.04 15.04 -35.57
N PRO A 100 4.75 14.52 -36.58
CA PRO A 100 6.08 13.96 -36.37
C PRO A 100 7.03 15.05 -35.85
N LEU A 101 7.91 14.68 -34.92
CA LEU A 101 8.90 15.57 -34.33
C LEU A 101 9.79 16.19 -35.41
N ASP A 102 10.03 17.50 -35.32
CA ASP A 102 10.88 18.22 -36.26
C ASP A 102 12.29 17.60 -36.34
N GLY A 103 12.87 17.55 -37.54
CA GLY A 103 14.19 16.93 -37.79
C GLY A 103 15.30 17.33 -36.81
N PRO A 104 15.40 18.60 -36.36
CA PRO A 104 16.36 19.02 -35.33
C PRO A 104 16.10 18.39 -33.96
N ALA A 105 14.83 18.26 -33.55
CA ALA A 105 14.44 17.64 -32.28
C ALA A 105 14.77 16.14 -32.28
N ARG A 106 14.53 15.45 -33.41
CA ARG A 106 14.91 14.05 -33.60
C ARG A 106 16.43 13.86 -33.46
N ARG A 107 17.24 14.73 -34.07
CA ARG A 107 18.70 14.69 -33.96
C ARG A 107 19.22 14.96 -32.55
N ARG A 108 18.58 15.87 -31.80
CA ARG A 108 18.92 16.10 -30.39
C ARG A 108 18.59 14.88 -29.54
N LEU A 109 17.41 14.29 -29.71
CA LEU A 109 17.01 13.07 -28.99
C LEU A 109 17.94 11.89 -29.27
N THR A 110 18.36 11.70 -30.53
CA THR A 110 19.33 10.63 -30.86
C THR A 110 20.70 10.89 -30.25
N ARG A 111 21.14 12.15 -30.16
CA ARG A 111 22.42 12.50 -29.52
C ARG A 111 22.36 12.27 -28.01
N TRP A 112 21.31 12.71 -27.34
CA TRP A 112 21.11 12.47 -25.92
C TRP A 112 20.95 10.98 -25.60
N GLY A 113 20.26 10.22 -26.45
CA GLY A 113 20.18 8.77 -26.34
C GLY A 113 21.53 8.07 -26.48
N ALA A 114 22.38 8.53 -27.42
CA ALA A 114 23.74 7.99 -27.57
C ALA A 114 24.64 8.33 -26.37
N VAL A 115 24.50 9.54 -25.81
CA VAL A 115 25.22 9.94 -24.59
C VAL A 115 24.79 9.10 -23.39
N ALA A 116 23.49 8.88 -23.21
CA ALA A 116 22.98 8.02 -22.14
C ALA A 116 23.48 6.57 -22.29
N ALA A 117 23.48 6.02 -23.51
CA ALA A 117 24.01 4.68 -23.76
C ALA A 117 25.52 4.58 -23.48
N ALA A 118 26.30 5.61 -23.83
CA ALA A 118 27.73 5.67 -23.54
C ALA A 118 28.00 5.73 -22.03
N LEU A 119 27.19 6.48 -21.26
CA LEU A 119 27.28 6.55 -19.80
C LEU A 119 26.99 5.20 -19.14
N VAL A 120 25.98 4.48 -19.62
CA VAL A 120 25.66 3.13 -19.11
C VAL A 120 26.81 2.15 -19.40
N LEU A 121 27.41 2.21 -20.60
CA LEU A 121 28.56 1.37 -20.94
C LEU A 121 29.80 1.70 -20.09
N LEU A 122 30.03 2.98 -19.79
CA LEU A 122 31.10 3.41 -18.89
C LEU A 122 30.88 2.90 -17.46
N ALA A 123 29.66 3.03 -16.93
CA ALA A 123 29.32 2.54 -15.58
C ALA A 123 29.49 1.01 -15.49
N ALA A 124 29.00 0.27 -16.49
CA ALA A 124 29.18 -1.19 -16.56
C ALA A 124 30.65 -1.59 -16.69
N GLY A 125 31.45 -0.83 -17.47
CA GLY A 125 32.88 -1.04 -17.60
C GLY A 125 33.65 -0.80 -16.30
N ALA A 126 33.27 0.24 -15.53
CA ALA A 126 33.82 0.52 -14.21
C ALA A 126 33.53 -0.62 -13.22
N GLN A 127 32.28 -1.10 -13.16
CA GLN A 127 31.89 -2.24 -12.31
C GLN A 127 32.62 -3.53 -12.71
N ALA A 128 32.82 -3.77 -14.01
CA ALA A 128 33.59 -4.93 -14.47
C ALA A 128 35.07 -4.84 -14.08
N LEU A 129 35.69 -3.66 -14.18
CA LEU A 129 37.06 -3.42 -13.73
C LEU A 129 37.22 -3.59 -12.22
N GLU A 130 36.30 -3.06 -11.42
CA GLU A 130 36.30 -3.25 -9.96
C GLU A 130 36.20 -4.74 -9.60
N SER A 131 35.30 -5.48 -10.27
CA SER A 131 35.17 -6.92 -10.03
C SER A 131 36.41 -7.74 -10.44
N GLY A 132 37.13 -7.30 -11.48
CA GLY A 132 38.33 -7.96 -11.98
C GLY A 132 39.58 -7.66 -11.14
N VAL A 133 39.70 -6.44 -10.61
CA VAL A 133 40.87 -6.01 -9.83
C VAL A 133 40.77 -6.45 -8.37
N PHE A 134 39.56 -6.56 -7.80
CA PHE A 134 39.35 -6.95 -6.40
C PHE A 134 38.96 -8.42 -6.18
N SER A 135 38.89 -9.24 -7.23
CA SER A 135 38.78 -10.71 -7.09
C SER A 135 40.15 -11.37 -6.86
N GLY A 136 40.89 -10.89 -5.86
CA GLY A 136 42.11 -11.50 -5.34
C GLY A 136 41.86 -12.05 -3.93
N GLY A 137 41.06 -13.10 -3.80
CA GLY A 137 40.68 -13.60 -2.46
C GLY A 137 39.95 -14.94 -2.41
N ALA A 138 40.07 -15.79 -3.43
CA ALA A 138 39.48 -17.14 -3.42
C ALA A 138 40.48 -18.22 -2.94
N GLY A 139 41.61 -17.83 -2.34
CA GLY A 139 42.62 -18.75 -1.79
C GLY A 139 42.60 -18.90 -0.26
N ALA A 140 41.93 -18.01 0.47
CA ALA A 140 42.03 -17.97 1.94
C ALA A 140 40.96 -18.79 2.69
N ARG A 141 39.99 -19.39 1.98
CA ARG A 141 38.91 -20.17 2.61
C ARG A 141 39.14 -21.69 2.66
N ALA A 142 40.26 -22.17 2.11
CA ALA A 142 40.63 -23.58 2.14
C ALA A 142 41.51 -23.97 3.33
N VAL A 143 41.95 -23.03 4.17
CA VAL A 143 42.83 -23.30 5.33
C VAL A 143 42.08 -23.34 6.67
N HIS A 144 40.79 -22.98 6.69
CA HIS A 144 39.97 -23.02 7.91
C HIS A 144 39.03 -24.23 8.02
N ALA A 145 38.97 -25.10 7.02
CA ALA A 145 38.14 -26.31 7.06
C ALA A 145 38.83 -27.54 7.68
N GLU A 146 40.09 -27.40 8.12
CA GLU A 146 40.90 -28.47 8.73
C GLU A 146 41.36 -28.10 10.15
N LYS A 147 40.53 -27.35 10.90
CA LYS A 147 40.79 -27.05 12.31
C LYS A 147 39.63 -27.36 13.27
N ASP A 148 38.45 -27.70 12.78
CA ASP A 148 37.26 -27.98 13.61
C ASP A 148 36.97 -29.47 13.82
N ARG A 149 38.00 -30.32 13.90
CA ARG A 149 37.83 -31.74 14.28
C ARG A 149 38.65 -32.19 15.49
N ALA A 150 39.11 -31.26 16.32
CA ALA A 150 39.77 -31.60 17.58
C ALA A 150 39.52 -30.52 18.63
N GLN A 151 38.40 -30.60 19.35
CA GLN A 151 38.22 -29.98 20.67
C GLN A 151 36.92 -30.48 21.30
N ASP A 152 37.02 -31.60 22.01
CA ASP A 152 36.13 -32.01 23.11
C ASP A 152 37.01 -32.78 24.09
N VAL A 153 37.77 -32.05 24.91
CA VAL A 153 38.48 -32.57 26.09
C VAL A 153 38.41 -31.50 27.17
N PRO A 154 37.93 -31.80 28.39
CA PRO A 154 37.89 -30.84 29.49
C PRO A 154 39.29 -30.57 30.06
N ASP A 155 39.53 -29.31 30.44
CA ASP A 155 40.79 -28.84 31.02
C ASP A 155 41.17 -29.63 32.28
N CYS A 156 42.31 -30.32 32.20
CA CYS A 156 42.98 -30.98 33.32
C CYS A 156 44.44 -30.49 33.34
N GLU A 157 44.78 -29.61 34.27
CA GLU A 157 46.15 -29.15 34.48
C GLU A 157 47.01 -30.25 35.16
N PRO A 158 48.26 -30.50 34.73
CA PRO A 158 49.11 -31.51 35.33
C PRO A 158 49.85 -30.98 36.57
N GLY A 159 49.49 -31.52 37.74
CA GLY A 159 50.36 -31.49 38.93
C GLY A 159 51.50 -32.50 38.80
N TRP A 160 52.71 -32.10 39.21
CA TRP A 160 53.88 -32.97 39.25
C TRP A 160 53.63 -34.12 40.25
N GLY A 161 53.43 -35.34 39.75
CA GLY A 161 53.18 -36.51 40.61
C GLY A 161 52.26 -37.59 40.03
N GLY A 162 51.67 -37.39 38.84
CA GLY A 162 51.12 -38.51 38.05
C GLY A 162 49.81 -39.13 38.52
N VAL A 163 48.94 -38.40 39.21
CA VAL A 163 47.54 -38.84 39.45
C VAL A 163 46.59 -37.65 39.25
N VAL A 164 45.57 -37.82 38.41
CA VAL A 164 44.46 -36.87 38.20
C VAL A 164 43.15 -37.57 38.57
N THR A 165 42.37 -36.98 39.47
CA THR A 165 40.99 -37.40 39.81
C THR A 165 40.04 -36.23 39.58
N CYS A 166 38.92 -36.49 38.88
CA CYS A 166 37.84 -35.53 38.68
C CYS A 166 36.54 -36.07 39.30
N THR A 167 35.89 -35.28 40.15
CA THR A 167 34.59 -35.57 40.76
C THR A 167 33.55 -34.53 40.34
N THR A 168 32.36 -35.00 39.96
CA THR A 168 31.15 -34.20 39.67
C THR A 168 30.21 -34.21 40.87
N LEU A 169 29.62 -33.06 41.25
CA LEU A 169 28.44 -32.94 42.14
C LEU A 169 27.67 -31.67 41.72
N GLU A 170 26.39 -31.69 41.34
CA GLU A 170 25.13 -31.95 42.09
C GLU A 170 24.68 -30.84 43.06
N GLU A 171 23.34 -30.67 43.09
CA GLU A 171 22.48 -29.71 43.79
C GLU A 171 22.76 -29.52 45.30
N SER A 172 22.42 -28.34 45.85
CA SER A 172 21.56 -28.21 47.06
C SER A 172 21.32 -26.76 47.53
N SER A 173 20.04 -26.38 47.61
CA SER A 173 19.26 -25.69 48.68
C SER A 173 19.87 -24.89 49.86
N ALA A 174 19.07 -23.86 50.25
CA ALA A 174 18.90 -23.13 51.53
C ALA A 174 20.03 -22.14 51.95
N ASP A 175 19.79 -20.99 52.60
CA ASP A 175 18.83 -20.69 53.67
C ASP A 175 18.62 -19.16 53.90
N SER A 176 17.42 -18.79 54.33
CA SER A 176 17.01 -17.76 55.31
C SER A 176 17.73 -16.40 55.51
N PHE A 177 16.95 -15.31 55.51
CA PHE A 177 16.53 -14.50 56.70
C PHE A 177 16.45 -12.97 56.47
N GLU A 178 15.35 -12.40 56.99
CA GLU A 178 15.07 -11.01 57.43
C GLU A 178 14.99 -9.81 56.46
N ASN A 179 13.78 -9.24 56.42
CA ASN A 179 13.46 -7.84 56.17
C ASN A 179 13.29 -7.16 57.54
N PRO A 180 13.79 -5.93 57.78
CA PRO A 180 12.81 -4.84 57.82
C PRO A 180 13.36 -3.46 57.38
N GLY A 181 12.44 -2.61 56.92
CA GLY A 181 12.50 -1.17 57.22
C GLY A 181 12.61 -0.22 56.02
N GLY A 182 11.43 0.18 55.54
CA GLY A 182 11.04 1.48 54.97
C GLY A 182 12.08 2.54 54.61
N LEU A 183 11.97 3.02 53.38
CA LEU A 183 12.17 4.43 53.01
C LEU A 183 11.39 4.73 51.72
N GLU A 184 10.23 5.35 51.94
CA GLU A 184 9.62 6.43 51.14
C GLU A 184 9.53 6.25 49.61
N ASP A 185 8.34 5.84 49.16
CA ASP A 185 7.84 6.05 47.80
C ASP A 185 7.83 7.54 47.46
N ASP A 186 8.64 7.94 46.47
CA ASP A 186 8.58 9.25 45.83
C ASP A 186 7.60 9.20 44.64
N PRO A 187 6.40 9.82 44.73
CA PRO A 187 5.38 9.72 43.68
C PRO A 187 5.65 10.62 42.46
N ALA A 188 6.84 11.21 42.32
CA ALA A 188 7.12 12.19 41.26
C ALA A 188 7.61 11.60 39.91
N ALA A 189 7.74 10.29 39.75
CA ALA A 189 8.26 9.67 38.51
C ALA A 189 7.23 8.89 37.67
N ARG A 190 5.92 9.17 37.82
CA ARG A 190 4.86 8.53 37.02
C ARG A 190 3.83 9.53 36.47
N ALA A 191 4.32 10.61 35.90
CA ALA A 191 3.51 11.56 35.16
C ALA A 191 4.14 11.86 33.80
N GLU A 192 3.94 10.96 32.82
CA GLU A 192 3.89 11.34 31.39
C GLU A 192 3.44 10.13 30.54
N ALA A 193 2.13 9.86 30.57
CA ALA A 193 1.40 9.13 29.51
C ALA A 193 -0.12 9.25 29.73
N THR A 194 -0.64 10.43 30.08
CA THR A 194 -2.09 10.66 30.09
C THR A 194 -2.54 11.11 28.69
N GLY A 195 -2.35 10.22 27.71
CA GLY A 195 -3.05 10.33 26.44
C GLY A 195 -4.52 10.00 26.69
N ASP A 196 -5.44 10.90 26.31
CA ASP A 196 -6.87 10.58 26.23
C ASP A 196 -7.04 9.18 25.60
N PRO A 197 -7.58 8.19 26.33
CA PRO A 197 -7.69 6.84 25.80
C PRO A 197 -8.56 6.87 24.54
N TYR A 198 -8.16 6.10 23.53
CA TYR A 198 -9.00 5.84 22.35
C TYR A 198 -10.42 5.52 22.87
N PRO A 199 -11.49 6.12 22.31
CA PRO A 199 -12.83 5.87 22.82
C PRO A 199 -13.13 4.37 22.72
N ALA A 200 -13.05 3.68 23.86
CA ALA A 200 -13.26 2.24 23.95
C ALA A 200 -14.67 1.94 23.41
N GLU A 201 -14.75 0.96 22.50
CA GLU A 201 -16.01 0.47 21.98
C GLU A 201 -16.65 -0.44 23.03
N THR A 202 -17.16 0.15 24.12
CA THR A 202 -18.05 -0.57 25.03
C THR A 202 -19.45 -0.60 24.42
N GLY A 203 -19.83 -1.74 23.85
CA GLY A 203 -21.21 -2.02 23.50
C GLY A 203 -22.05 -2.19 24.77
N SER A 204 -23.17 -1.48 24.88
CA SER A 204 -24.21 -1.77 25.89
C SER A 204 -25.12 -2.92 25.42
N PRO A 205 -25.60 -3.77 26.34
CA PRO A 205 -26.34 -4.98 26.01
C PRO A 205 -27.84 -4.73 25.98
N ASP A 206 -28.51 -5.15 24.92
CA ASP A 206 -29.92 -5.53 24.95
C ASP A 206 -30.18 -6.51 23.78
N GLY A 207 -30.37 -7.79 24.11
CA GLY A 207 -30.69 -8.85 23.16
C GLY A 207 -30.01 -10.18 23.51
N GLN A 208 -30.74 -11.03 24.22
CA GLN A 208 -30.31 -12.33 24.74
C GLN A 208 -29.94 -13.33 23.63
N GLY A 209 -28.87 -14.08 23.85
CA GLY A 209 -28.71 -15.46 23.35
C GLY A 209 -27.63 -15.73 22.31
N GLU A 210 -26.34 -15.62 22.68
CA GLU A 210 -25.33 -16.68 22.53
C GLU A 210 -23.97 -16.20 23.06
N SER A 211 -23.34 -17.04 23.88
CA SER A 211 -22.08 -16.77 24.56
C SER A 211 -20.93 -16.59 23.55
N ALA A 212 -20.46 -15.36 23.35
CA ALA A 212 -19.21 -15.04 22.66
C ALA A 212 -18.23 -14.39 23.65
N GLY A 213 -17.08 -15.05 23.87
CA GLY A 213 -15.92 -14.50 24.57
C GLY A 213 -15.26 -13.34 23.79
N PRO A 214 -14.25 -12.67 24.37
CA PRO A 214 -13.75 -11.40 23.87
C PRO A 214 -13.02 -11.62 22.54
N TYR A 215 -13.42 -10.83 21.54
CA TYR A 215 -12.95 -10.87 20.14
C TYR A 215 -13.50 -12.04 19.34
N GLY A 216 -14.60 -11.77 18.63
CA GLY A 216 -15.14 -12.65 17.60
C GLY A 216 -14.10 -12.90 16.52
N ASN A 217 -13.39 -14.00 16.68
CA ASN A 217 -12.66 -14.69 15.64
C ASN A 217 -13.67 -15.16 14.59
N SER A 218 -14.01 -14.31 13.62
CA SER A 218 -14.38 -14.84 12.32
C SER A 218 -13.09 -15.39 11.73
N GLY A 219 -12.75 -16.63 12.07
CA GLY A 219 -11.65 -17.42 11.52
C GLY A 219 -11.85 -17.73 10.04
N VAL A 220 -12.23 -16.71 9.27
CA VAL A 220 -12.05 -16.68 7.83
C VAL A 220 -10.55 -16.48 7.68
N PRO A 221 -9.83 -17.45 7.09
CA PRO A 221 -8.43 -17.27 6.74
C PRO A 221 -8.28 -15.93 6.03
N ASP A 222 -7.18 -15.23 6.28
CA ASP A 222 -6.85 -14.05 5.49
C ASP A 222 -7.01 -14.43 4.03
N ALA A 223 -7.94 -13.78 3.35
CA ALA A 223 -8.05 -13.97 1.91
C ALA A 223 -6.84 -13.34 1.21
N ASP A 224 -6.00 -12.64 1.99
CA ASP A 224 -4.82 -11.93 1.58
C ASP A 224 -5.23 -11.05 0.40
N CYS A 225 -4.69 -11.29 -0.79
CA CYS A 225 -4.95 -10.49 -1.97
C CYS A 225 -6.10 -11.02 -2.85
N ARG A 226 -6.93 -11.95 -2.32
CA ARG A 226 -8.01 -12.63 -3.04
C ARG A 226 -9.39 -12.44 -2.39
N PRO A 227 -9.88 -11.20 -2.27
CA PRO A 227 -11.12 -10.92 -1.58
C PRO A 227 -12.32 -11.54 -2.28
N GLY A 228 -13.22 -12.11 -1.47
CA GLY A 228 -14.50 -12.64 -1.95
C GLY A 228 -15.41 -11.55 -2.54
N THR A 229 -16.39 -11.96 -3.34
CA THR A 229 -17.33 -11.02 -3.96
C THR A 229 -18.33 -10.48 -2.93
N ALA A 230 -18.12 -9.26 -2.44
CA ALA A 230 -19.04 -8.61 -1.50
C ALA A 230 -19.83 -7.46 -2.15
N ARG A 231 -21.10 -7.30 -1.75
CA ARG A 231 -21.88 -6.10 -2.11
C ARG A 231 -21.44 -4.91 -1.23
N PRO A 232 -21.16 -3.72 -1.80
CA PRO A 232 -20.84 -2.54 -1.00
C PRO A 232 -21.94 -2.17 -0.01
N ARG A 233 -21.61 -2.11 1.28
CA ARG A 233 -22.53 -1.72 2.37
C ARG A 233 -22.02 -0.49 3.09
N VAL A 234 -22.84 0.57 3.14
CA VAL A 234 -22.47 1.78 3.89
C VAL A 234 -22.62 1.48 5.37
N ARG A 235 -21.55 1.76 6.12
CA ARG A 235 -21.49 1.60 7.56
C ARG A 235 -21.39 2.96 8.25
N ALA A 236 -22.16 3.13 9.32
CA ALA A 236 -22.03 4.31 10.18
C ALA A 236 -20.75 4.20 11.02
N VAL A 237 -20.10 5.33 11.27
CA VAL A 237 -19.02 5.42 12.26
C VAL A 237 -19.63 5.81 13.61
N PRO A 238 -19.22 5.19 14.72
CA PRO A 238 -19.69 5.61 16.05
C PRO A 238 -19.52 7.14 16.25
N PRO A 239 -20.55 7.85 16.76
CA PRO A 239 -20.47 9.30 16.92
C PRO A 239 -19.33 9.76 17.83
N ARG A 240 -18.94 8.95 18.82
CA ARG A 240 -17.80 9.23 19.72
C ARG A 240 -16.47 9.27 18.95
N VAL A 241 -16.22 8.28 18.08
CA VAL A 241 -15.03 8.21 17.22
C VAL A 241 -15.01 9.39 16.24
N THR A 242 -16.15 9.67 15.60
CA THR A 242 -16.28 10.80 14.66
C THR A 242 -15.93 12.13 15.33
N ARG A 243 -16.45 12.38 16.55
CA ARG A 243 -16.12 13.60 17.31
C ARG A 243 -14.65 13.66 17.68
N ALA A 244 -14.05 12.55 18.11
CA ALA A 244 -12.64 12.51 18.49
C ALA A 244 -11.72 12.83 17.30
N VAL A 245 -11.92 12.17 16.17
CA VAL A 245 -11.14 12.42 14.94
C VAL A 245 -11.34 13.86 14.44
N ASN A 246 -12.57 14.37 14.43
CA ASN A 246 -12.85 15.75 14.01
C ASN A 246 -12.18 16.80 14.91
N ARG A 247 -12.00 16.52 16.21
CA ARG A 247 -11.26 17.42 17.11
C ARG A 247 -9.79 17.54 16.68
N GLN A 248 -9.14 16.41 16.39
CA GLN A 248 -7.73 16.42 15.96
C GLN A 248 -7.56 17.11 14.60
N TRP A 249 -8.44 16.83 13.65
CA TRP A 249 -8.44 17.54 12.38
C TRP A 249 -8.65 19.05 12.52
N THR A 250 -9.54 19.49 13.42
CA THR A 250 -9.76 20.93 13.65
C THR A 250 -8.48 21.63 14.14
N ARG A 251 -7.68 20.95 14.98
CA ARG A 251 -6.38 21.42 15.46
C ARG A 251 -5.39 21.53 14.30
N ILE A 252 -5.25 20.45 13.53
CA ILE A 252 -4.38 20.38 12.34
C ILE A 252 -4.74 21.48 11.33
N GLU A 253 -6.02 21.58 10.92
CA GLU A 253 -6.47 22.59 9.96
C GLU A 253 -6.20 24.01 10.44
N ARG A 254 -6.45 24.30 11.72
CA ARG A 254 -6.20 25.63 12.28
C ARG A 254 -4.71 25.96 12.21
N TRP A 255 -3.86 25.01 12.55
CA TRP A 255 -2.41 25.18 12.48
C TRP A 255 -1.94 25.36 11.04
N LEU A 256 -2.39 24.52 10.10
CA LEU A 256 -2.00 24.58 8.69
C LEU A 256 -2.44 25.90 8.06
N ARG A 257 -3.67 26.38 8.28
CA ARG A 257 -4.14 27.68 7.77
C ARG A 257 -3.24 28.84 8.20
N LYS A 258 -2.68 28.77 9.42
CA LYS A 258 -1.84 29.83 9.98
C LYS A 258 -0.38 29.72 9.52
N ASN A 259 0.18 28.51 9.56
CA ASN A 259 1.64 28.31 9.44
C ASN A 259 2.06 27.70 8.10
N ALA A 260 1.20 26.89 7.49
CA ALA A 260 1.47 26.16 6.25
C ALA A 260 0.27 26.24 5.26
N PRO A 261 -0.14 27.45 4.82
CA PRO A 261 -1.33 27.64 4.00
C PRO A 261 -1.30 26.91 2.66
N LYS A 262 -0.14 26.72 2.04
CA LYS A 262 -0.04 25.96 0.79
C LYS A 262 -0.29 24.46 1.03
N THR A 263 0.21 23.91 2.14
CA THR A 263 -0.12 22.54 2.54
C THR A 263 -1.60 22.42 2.91
N TYR A 264 -2.18 23.43 3.55
CA TYR A 264 -3.63 23.46 3.83
C TYR A 264 -4.47 23.33 2.54
N GLU A 265 -4.07 23.99 1.45
CA GLU A 265 -4.76 23.92 0.15
C GLU A 265 -4.75 22.51 -0.48
N THR A 266 -3.83 21.63 -0.06
CA THR A 266 -3.79 20.24 -0.54
C THR A 266 -4.88 19.37 0.07
N LEU A 267 -5.51 19.78 1.17
CA LEU A 267 -6.53 18.96 1.83
C LEU A 267 -7.77 18.81 0.94
N ALA A 268 -8.10 17.57 0.60
CA ALA A 268 -9.28 17.28 -0.19
C ALA A 268 -10.57 17.56 0.60
N GLY A 269 -11.68 17.74 -0.10
CA GLY A 269 -13.00 17.76 0.53
C GLY A 269 -13.39 16.39 1.12
N PRO A 270 -14.55 16.32 1.81
CA PRO A 270 -15.07 15.08 2.38
C PRO A 270 -15.22 13.92 1.39
N GLY A 271 -14.75 12.74 1.79
CA GLY A 271 -15.00 11.50 1.07
C GLY A 271 -16.46 11.08 1.14
N ARG A 272 -16.92 10.34 0.12
CA ARG A 272 -18.30 9.83 0.08
C ARG A 272 -18.37 8.47 0.78
N ALA A 273 -19.30 8.31 1.71
CA ALA A 273 -19.52 7.06 2.43
C ALA A 273 -19.76 5.84 1.50
N ARG A 274 -20.39 6.08 0.34
CA ARG A 274 -20.58 5.05 -0.70
C ARG A 274 -19.27 4.66 -1.38
N THR A 275 -18.36 5.60 -1.62
CA THR A 275 -17.03 5.30 -2.20
C THR A 275 -16.22 4.45 -1.24
N ILE A 276 -16.24 4.76 0.06
CA ILE A 276 -15.57 3.95 1.09
C ILE A 276 -16.15 2.54 1.12
N ALA A 277 -17.48 2.40 1.13
CA ALA A 277 -18.14 1.09 1.10
C ALA A 277 -17.78 0.25 -0.15
N VAL A 278 -17.55 0.92 -1.29
CA VAL A 278 -17.09 0.26 -2.52
C VAL A 278 -15.64 -0.19 -2.38
N ALA A 279 -14.75 0.63 -1.82
CA ALA A 279 -13.37 0.25 -1.56
C ALA A 279 -13.28 -0.93 -0.56
N GLU A 280 -13.96 -0.84 0.59
CA GLU A 280 -14.06 -1.92 1.59
C GLU A 280 -14.52 -3.24 0.92
N ALA A 281 -15.58 -3.20 0.10
CA ALA A 281 -16.06 -4.40 -0.59
C ALA A 281 -15.12 -4.92 -1.69
N GLN A 282 -14.33 -4.05 -2.31
CA GLN A 282 -13.38 -4.42 -3.37
C GLN A 282 -12.07 -4.98 -2.81
N MET A 283 -11.69 -4.56 -1.60
CA MET A 283 -10.52 -5.04 -0.88
C MET A 283 -10.85 -6.24 0.02
N GLY A 284 -12.13 -6.51 0.28
CA GLY A 284 -12.53 -7.53 1.27
C GLY A 284 -12.27 -7.12 2.72
N LEU A 285 -11.82 -5.89 2.95
CA LEU A 285 -11.43 -5.37 4.26
C LEU A 285 -12.47 -4.42 4.83
N ARG A 286 -12.43 -4.25 6.15
CA ARG A 286 -13.12 -3.15 6.83
C ARG A 286 -12.10 -2.09 7.20
N PHE A 287 -12.39 -0.84 6.84
CA PHE A 287 -11.54 0.27 7.27
C PHE A 287 -11.76 0.51 8.77
N PRO A 288 -10.69 0.68 9.57
CA PRO A 288 -10.78 1.12 10.95
C PRO A 288 -11.70 2.35 11.10
N ASN A 289 -12.46 2.41 12.20
CA ASN A 289 -13.50 3.42 12.39
C ASN A 289 -12.97 4.86 12.36
N ASP A 290 -11.78 5.05 12.89
CA ASP A 290 -11.03 6.29 12.91
C ASP A 290 -10.48 6.69 11.52
N LEU A 291 -9.89 5.75 10.76
CA LEU A 291 -9.51 5.98 9.37
C LEU A 291 -10.73 6.35 8.52
N ARG A 292 -11.85 5.62 8.69
CA ARG A 292 -13.12 5.94 8.01
C ARG A 292 -13.65 7.32 8.39
N ALA A 293 -13.61 7.71 9.67
CA ALA A 293 -13.99 9.05 10.10
C ALA A 293 -13.10 10.13 9.46
N SER A 294 -11.79 9.87 9.36
CA SER A 294 -10.83 10.77 8.73
C SER A 294 -11.14 10.97 7.24
N LEU A 295 -11.37 9.88 6.51
CA LEU A 295 -11.74 9.90 5.09
C LEU A 295 -13.07 10.60 4.81
N LEU A 296 -14.03 10.48 5.74
CA LEU A 296 -15.30 11.22 5.68
C LEU A 296 -15.14 12.72 5.93
N ARG A 297 -13.99 13.17 6.44
CA ARG A 297 -13.67 14.59 6.60
C ARG A 297 -12.81 15.12 5.46
N HIS A 298 -11.75 14.39 5.11
CA HIS A 298 -10.84 14.68 4.00
C HIS A 298 -10.59 13.40 3.21
N ASP A 299 -10.96 13.38 1.92
CA ASP A 299 -10.68 12.27 0.99
C ASP A 299 -9.19 12.29 0.56
N GLY A 300 -8.30 12.20 1.55
CA GLY A 300 -6.86 12.38 1.39
C GLY A 300 -6.50 13.80 0.98
N THR A 301 -5.54 13.88 0.07
CA THR A 301 -5.01 15.13 -0.48
C THR A 301 -5.14 15.19 -2.00
N VAL A 302 -5.09 16.40 -2.52
CA VAL A 302 -5.09 16.71 -3.95
C VAL A 302 -3.90 17.60 -4.28
N ALA A 303 -3.45 17.55 -5.53
CA ALA A 303 -2.40 18.46 -5.99
C ALA A 303 -2.88 19.91 -5.91
N ALA A 304 -2.15 20.75 -5.17
CA ALA A 304 -2.37 22.19 -5.06
C ALA A 304 -1.06 22.92 -5.40
N GLY A 305 -0.95 23.38 -6.65
CA GLY A 305 0.27 24.02 -7.15
C GLY A 305 1.46 23.07 -7.13
N ARG A 306 2.52 23.46 -6.40
CA ARG A 306 3.76 22.68 -6.21
C ARG A 306 3.95 22.17 -4.79
N ALA A 307 2.97 22.40 -3.91
CA ALA A 307 3.07 22.02 -2.52
C ALA A 307 3.05 20.49 -2.38
N TRP A 308 3.89 19.98 -1.48
CA TRP A 308 3.83 18.58 -1.07
C TRP A 308 2.49 18.30 -0.38
N PRO A 309 1.81 17.18 -0.69
CA PRO A 309 0.53 16.85 -0.07
C PRO A 309 0.66 16.65 1.44
N PHE A 310 -0.31 17.15 2.21
CA PHE A 310 -0.32 16.94 3.65
C PHE A 310 -0.37 15.45 4.04
N GLY A 311 0.47 15.08 5.00
CA GLY A 311 0.20 13.97 5.89
C GLY A 311 1.27 13.77 6.96
N PRO A 312 1.01 12.86 7.93
CA PRO A 312 1.96 12.53 9.00
C PRO A 312 3.24 11.91 8.43
N LEU A 313 4.38 12.16 9.09
CA LEU A 313 5.65 11.48 8.79
C LEU A 313 6.05 11.58 7.31
N ASP A 314 5.86 12.75 6.71
CA ASP A 314 6.07 13.06 5.28
C ASP A 314 5.27 12.24 4.26
N ASN A 315 4.31 11.45 4.70
CA ASN A 315 3.49 10.61 3.84
C ASN A 315 2.19 11.31 3.46
N GLY A 316 2.06 11.72 2.19
CA GLY A 316 0.86 12.37 1.67
C GLY A 316 -0.39 11.48 1.80
N LEU A 317 -1.45 12.00 2.43
CA LEU A 317 -2.66 11.21 2.68
C LEU A 317 -3.38 10.86 1.39
N MET A 318 -3.72 9.58 1.26
CA MET A 318 -4.34 9.01 0.08
C MET A 318 -5.86 9.18 0.08
N SER A 319 -6.44 9.45 -1.09
CA SER A 319 -7.89 9.35 -1.28
C SER A 319 -8.37 7.91 -1.15
N VAL A 320 -9.65 7.69 -0.87
CA VAL A 320 -10.27 6.34 -0.81
C VAL A 320 -10.00 5.53 -2.07
N ARG A 321 -9.97 6.18 -3.24
CA ARG A 321 -9.62 5.49 -4.49
C ARG A 321 -8.13 5.15 -4.56
N GLY A 322 -7.27 6.08 -4.13
CA GLY A 322 -5.83 5.87 -4.01
C GLY A 322 -5.53 4.66 -3.12
N ILE A 323 -6.09 4.62 -1.91
CA ILE A 323 -5.97 3.49 -0.97
C ILE A 323 -6.26 2.15 -1.68
N ARG A 324 -7.42 2.05 -2.33
CA ARG A 324 -7.84 0.84 -3.01
C ARG A 324 -6.94 0.48 -4.21
N ASP A 325 -6.61 1.46 -5.04
CA ASP A 325 -5.87 1.22 -6.28
C ASP A 325 -4.41 0.84 -5.99
N THR A 326 -3.82 1.44 -4.95
CA THR A 326 -2.52 1.04 -4.41
C THR A 326 -2.57 -0.34 -3.77
N TRP A 327 -3.57 -0.63 -2.94
CA TRP A 327 -3.74 -1.96 -2.36
C TRP A 327 -3.79 -3.06 -3.43
N ARG A 328 -4.55 -2.83 -4.52
CA ARG A 328 -4.59 -3.77 -5.67
C ARG A 328 -3.27 -3.90 -6.41
N MET A 329 -2.52 -2.81 -6.48
CA MET A 329 -1.23 -2.77 -7.15
C MET A 329 -0.22 -3.60 -6.34
N LEU A 330 -0.14 -3.39 -5.03
CA LEU A 330 0.74 -4.16 -4.13
C LEU A 330 0.36 -5.64 -4.10
N CYS A 331 -0.93 -5.94 -3.99
CA CYS A 331 -1.46 -7.30 -4.14
C CYS A 331 -1.21 -7.95 -5.52
N GLY A 332 -0.91 -7.16 -6.55
CA GLY A 332 -0.54 -7.68 -7.87
C GLY A 332 0.96 -7.79 -8.09
N ILE A 333 1.77 -7.23 -7.18
CA ILE A 333 3.23 -7.40 -7.15
C ILE A 333 3.58 -8.62 -6.30
N ASP A 334 2.86 -8.83 -5.20
CA ASP A 334 3.04 -9.90 -4.25
C ASP A 334 2.58 -11.27 -4.78
N ASP A 335 3.23 -11.76 -5.84
CA ASP A 335 2.93 -13.04 -6.45
C ASP A 335 3.94 -14.15 -6.07
N THR A 336 5.00 -13.87 -5.27
CA THR A 336 6.18 -14.77 -5.25
C THR A 336 7.14 -14.82 -4.03
N ASP A 337 6.80 -14.44 -2.79
CA ASP A 337 7.77 -14.59 -1.67
C ASP A 337 7.46 -15.73 -0.68
N ASP A 338 8.03 -16.91 -0.95
CA ASP A 338 7.96 -18.12 -0.10
C ASP A 338 8.82 -18.02 1.20
N THR A 339 9.39 -16.85 1.51
CA THR A 339 10.32 -16.68 2.66
C THR A 339 9.73 -16.04 3.90
N ALA A 340 8.51 -15.49 3.82
CA ALA A 340 7.86 -14.91 4.97
C ALA A 340 7.39 -15.99 5.97
N ASP A 341 7.28 -15.64 7.26
CA ASP A 341 6.71 -16.56 8.24
C ASP A 341 5.20 -16.64 7.99
N PRO A 342 4.66 -17.78 7.53
CA PRO A 342 3.24 -17.90 7.21
C PRO A 342 2.34 -17.78 8.45
N SER A 343 2.93 -17.72 9.65
CA SER A 343 2.21 -17.47 10.91
C SER A 343 2.08 -16.00 11.27
N ASP A 344 2.87 -15.09 10.68
CA ASP A 344 2.77 -13.66 10.90
C ASP A 344 2.65 -12.85 9.59
N PRO A 345 1.44 -12.41 9.21
CA PRO A 345 1.20 -11.60 8.00
C PRO A 345 1.90 -10.23 8.04
N ARG A 346 2.45 -9.84 9.20
CA ARG A 346 3.19 -8.59 9.39
C ARG A 346 4.69 -8.76 9.14
N SER A 347 5.15 -9.98 8.88
CA SER A 347 6.53 -10.30 8.51
C SER A 347 6.74 -10.34 6.98
N GLU A 348 5.67 -10.31 6.20
CA GLU A 348 5.70 -10.38 4.74
C GLU A 348 6.12 -9.03 4.12
N TRP A 349 6.51 -9.07 2.85
CA TRP A 349 6.72 -7.86 2.05
C TRP A 349 5.40 -7.07 1.94
N TRP A 350 4.33 -7.77 1.60
CA TRP A 350 2.97 -7.23 1.58
C TRP A 350 1.99 -8.30 2.05
N ASP A 351 0.90 -7.87 2.69
CA ASP A 351 -0.21 -8.75 3.03
C ASP A 351 -1.52 -7.99 2.78
N GLY A 352 -2.49 -8.67 2.20
CA GLY A 352 -3.76 -8.09 1.78
C GLY A 352 -4.63 -7.56 2.91
N ARG A 353 -4.32 -7.82 4.19
CA ARG A 353 -4.95 -7.20 5.36
C ARG A 353 -4.53 -5.76 5.61
N MET A 354 -3.42 -5.34 5.03
CA MET A 354 -2.83 -4.01 5.23
C MET A 354 -3.56 -2.96 4.39
N ILE A 355 -3.96 -1.84 5.00
CA ILE A 355 -4.66 -0.75 4.33
C ILE A 355 -3.67 0.41 4.13
N PRO A 356 -3.14 0.65 2.92
CA PRO A 356 -2.25 1.77 2.68
C PRO A 356 -3.07 3.06 2.74
N PHE A 357 -2.62 4.07 3.48
CA PHE A 357 -3.35 5.33 3.64
C PHE A 357 -2.49 6.59 3.48
N GLY A 358 -1.17 6.45 3.48
CA GLY A 358 -0.21 7.52 3.20
C GLY A 358 0.85 7.01 2.23
N ALA A 359 1.41 7.91 1.42
CA ALA A 359 2.49 7.57 0.50
C ALA A 359 3.57 8.65 0.51
N ASP A 360 4.83 8.23 0.50
CA ASP A 360 6.02 9.09 0.45
C ASP A 360 6.34 9.59 -0.98
N GLY A 361 5.69 9.01 -2.00
CA GLY A 361 5.91 9.30 -3.41
C GLY A 361 7.06 8.55 -4.08
N SER A 362 7.79 7.69 -3.34
CA SER A 362 8.90 6.87 -3.85
C SER A 362 8.61 5.37 -3.81
N GLY A 363 7.57 4.94 -3.11
CA GLY A 363 7.15 3.53 -3.06
C GLY A 363 6.69 3.09 -1.68
N ASP A 364 7.05 3.85 -0.65
CA ASP A 364 6.78 3.52 0.74
C ASP A 364 5.46 4.07 1.20
N HIS A 365 4.76 3.31 2.03
CA HIS A 365 3.39 3.65 2.42
C HIS A 365 3.20 3.50 3.91
N LEU A 366 2.50 4.47 4.53
CA LEU A 366 1.89 4.22 5.83
C LEU A 366 0.70 3.27 5.66
N VAL A 367 0.66 2.25 6.50
CA VAL A 367 -0.36 1.18 6.46
C VAL A 367 -1.09 1.07 7.79
N ALA A 368 -2.38 0.73 7.73
CA ALA A 368 -3.17 0.36 8.89
C ALA A 368 -3.54 -1.12 8.81
N ASP A 369 -3.24 -1.87 9.84
CA ASP A 369 -3.67 -3.26 9.96
C ASP A 369 -5.20 -3.31 10.13
N SER A 370 -5.93 -4.00 9.26
CA SER A 370 -7.39 -3.99 9.33
C SER A 370 -8.01 -4.74 10.52
N LEU A 371 -7.26 -5.61 11.21
CA LEU A 371 -7.75 -6.36 12.39
C LEU A 371 -7.14 -5.82 13.70
N ILE A 372 -5.80 -5.70 13.77
CA ILE A 372 -5.12 -5.21 14.99
C ILE A 372 -5.22 -3.69 15.09
N ARG A 373 -5.30 -2.97 13.95
CA ARG A 373 -5.42 -1.50 13.84
C ARG A 373 -4.15 -0.71 14.16
N ASP A 374 -3.06 -1.40 14.44
CA ASP A 374 -1.74 -0.76 14.51
C ASP A 374 -1.39 -0.12 13.17
N ILE A 375 -0.66 0.97 13.26
CA ILE A 375 -0.11 1.69 12.13
C ILE A 375 1.33 1.23 11.93
N GLY A 376 1.65 0.95 10.68
CA GLY A 376 2.97 0.58 10.23
C GLY A 376 3.41 1.36 9.00
N GLU A 377 4.53 0.94 8.47
CA GLU A 377 5.11 1.35 7.21
C GLU A 377 5.38 0.11 6.36
N HIS A 378 5.11 0.24 5.06
CA HIS A 378 5.53 -0.69 4.04
C HIS A 378 6.74 -0.07 3.33
N ASP A 379 7.89 -0.76 3.43
CA ASP A 379 9.11 -0.43 2.70
C ASP A 379 9.11 -1.18 1.36
N HIS A 380 9.19 -0.46 0.25
CA HIS A 380 9.18 -1.07 -1.08
C HIS A 380 10.42 -1.93 -1.38
N GLU A 381 11.51 -1.77 -0.64
CA GLU A 381 12.71 -2.61 -0.72
C GLU A 381 12.81 -3.62 0.44
N GLY A 382 11.93 -3.53 1.43
CA GLY A 382 12.01 -4.24 2.71
C GLY A 382 10.73 -4.97 3.08
N SER A 383 10.50 -5.16 4.37
CA SER A 383 9.27 -5.78 4.89
C SER A 383 8.37 -4.74 5.54
N LEU A 384 7.15 -5.15 5.90
CA LEU A 384 6.30 -4.36 6.78
C LEU A 384 6.99 -4.11 8.14
N GLY A 385 6.92 -2.87 8.62
CA GLY A 385 7.36 -2.43 9.94
C GLY A 385 6.21 -1.79 10.71
N PHE A 386 6.14 -1.94 12.03
CA PHE A 386 5.02 -1.44 12.85
C PHE A 386 5.41 -0.45 13.93
N GLU A 387 6.53 0.23 13.69
CA GLU A 387 7.03 1.32 14.49
C GLU A 387 7.37 2.51 13.59
N PRO A 388 6.39 3.07 12.86
CA PRO A 388 6.65 4.14 11.91
C PRO A 388 7.23 5.35 12.65
N GLY A 389 8.40 5.83 12.21
CA GLY A 389 9.12 6.86 12.96
C GLY A 389 9.83 6.35 14.22
N GLY A 390 10.07 5.05 14.35
CA GLY A 390 10.74 4.42 15.48
C GLY A 390 9.88 4.28 16.74
N VAL A 391 8.55 4.42 16.62
CA VAL A 391 7.63 4.33 17.76
C VAL A 391 6.38 3.52 17.42
N PRO A 392 5.86 2.68 18.33
CA PRO A 392 4.63 1.94 18.10
C PRO A 392 3.40 2.86 18.10
N VAL A 393 2.58 2.77 17.05
CA VAL A 393 1.37 3.61 16.90
C VAL A 393 0.13 2.72 16.80
N ARG A 394 -0.70 2.71 17.85
CA ARG A 394 -1.77 1.70 18.03
C ARG A 394 -3.10 1.97 17.32
N SER A 395 -3.20 3.08 16.59
CA SER A 395 -4.40 3.43 15.80
C SER A 395 -4.14 4.63 14.91
N TYR A 396 -4.97 4.79 13.87
CA TYR A 396 -4.95 5.98 13.02
C TYR A 396 -5.29 7.24 13.85
N TYR A 397 -6.21 7.13 14.81
CA TYR A 397 -6.50 8.21 15.75
C TYR A 397 -5.27 8.61 16.57
N ALA A 398 -4.48 7.65 17.05
CA ALA A 398 -3.26 7.93 17.81
C ALA A 398 -2.23 8.67 16.95
N LEU A 399 -2.01 8.24 15.70
CA LEU A 399 -1.17 8.96 14.75
C LEU A 399 -1.65 10.40 14.52
N LEU A 400 -2.95 10.57 14.28
CA LEU A 400 -3.54 11.88 14.00
C LEU A 400 -3.45 12.81 15.22
N LYS A 401 -3.64 12.26 16.43
CA LYS A 401 -3.47 13.01 17.69
C LYS A 401 -2.01 13.41 17.89
N ALA A 402 -1.06 12.48 17.76
CA ALA A 402 0.36 12.76 17.89
C ALA A 402 0.82 13.82 16.89
N THR A 403 0.32 13.74 15.66
CA THR A 403 0.54 14.77 14.62
C THR A 403 0.01 16.14 15.06
N ALA A 404 -1.24 16.20 15.55
CA ALA A 404 -1.83 17.45 16.01
C ALA A 404 -1.05 18.05 17.21
N ASP A 405 -0.63 17.21 18.14
CA ASP A 405 0.18 17.60 19.30
C ASP A 405 1.53 18.16 18.84
N ALA A 406 2.27 17.44 17.99
CA ALA A 406 3.58 17.86 17.48
C ALA A 406 3.51 19.18 16.71
N LEU A 407 2.47 19.39 15.89
CA LEU A 407 2.25 20.65 15.19
C LEU A 407 2.05 21.81 16.17
N GLU A 408 1.19 21.64 17.18
CA GLU A 408 0.84 22.73 18.11
C GLU A 408 1.96 23.05 19.10
N THR A 409 2.76 22.07 19.52
CA THR A 409 3.83 22.24 20.52
C THR A 409 5.22 22.42 19.92
N GLY A 410 5.40 22.10 18.63
CA GLY A 410 6.73 22.00 18.01
C GLY A 410 7.52 20.75 18.45
N GLY A 411 6.85 19.76 19.04
CA GLY A 411 7.41 18.46 19.42
C GLY A 411 7.62 17.51 18.24
N THR A 412 7.73 16.21 18.50
CA THR A 412 7.96 15.18 17.48
C THR A 412 6.89 14.09 17.48
N VAL A 413 6.83 13.34 16.38
CA VAL A 413 6.17 12.03 16.29
C VAL A 413 7.25 11.00 16.00
N GLY A 414 7.69 10.29 17.04
CA GLY A 414 8.92 9.49 16.94
C GLY A 414 10.12 10.39 16.65
N TYR A 415 10.97 10.00 15.70
CA TYR A 415 12.08 10.84 15.24
C TYR A 415 11.67 11.97 14.26
N TRP A 416 10.39 12.07 13.88
CA TRP A 416 9.94 13.09 12.93
C TRP A 416 9.50 14.39 13.59
N LYS A 417 10.05 15.51 13.14
CA LYS A 417 9.70 16.86 13.61
C LYS A 417 9.01 17.67 12.52
N PRO A 418 7.81 18.24 12.76
CA PRO A 418 7.16 19.10 11.79
C PRO A 418 7.82 20.49 11.76
N LEU A 419 8.04 21.01 10.55
CA LEU A 419 8.61 22.33 10.29
C LEU A 419 7.72 23.09 9.31
N ALA A 420 7.30 24.31 9.66
CA ALA A 420 6.66 25.22 8.72
C ALA A 420 7.74 26.06 8.00
N ALA A 421 7.83 25.95 6.68
CA ALA A 421 8.75 26.73 5.85
C ALA A 421 8.07 27.13 4.54
N ASP A 422 8.21 28.40 4.14
CA ASP A 422 7.66 28.94 2.88
C ASP A 422 6.15 28.71 2.67
N GLY A 423 5.39 28.61 3.77
CA GLY A 423 3.97 28.31 3.78
C GLY A 423 3.62 26.84 3.52
N GLU A 424 4.60 25.94 3.61
CA GLU A 424 4.46 24.49 3.50
C GLU A 424 4.88 23.81 4.81
N LEU A 425 4.24 22.69 5.13
CA LEU A 425 4.68 21.77 6.17
C LEU A 425 5.74 20.86 5.55
N ARG A 426 6.86 20.72 6.25
CA ARG A 426 7.91 19.75 6.01
C ARG A 426 8.09 18.89 7.26
N TRP A 427 8.71 17.73 7.08
CA TRP A 427 9.12 16.89 8.18
C TRP A 427 10.63 16.72 8.15
N ASP A 428 11.25 16.85 9.31
CA ASP A 428 12.69 16.69 9.49
C ASP A 428 12.94 15.50 10.40
N VAL A 429 13.92 14.66 10.04
CA VAL A 429 14.33 13.52 10.86
C VAL A 429 15.33 14.05 11.88
N GLN A 430 15.03 13.91 13.16
CA GLN A 430 15.97 14.23 14.21
C GLN A 430 16.92 13.04 14.41
N ASP A 431 18.23 13.29 14.28
CA ASP A 431 19.24 12.33 14.74
C ASP A 431 19.05 12.16 16.26
N SER A 432 18.62 10.96 16.66
CA SER A 432 18.44 10.57 18.07
C SER A 432 19.76 10.20 18.73
#